data_AF-A0A2E4SU83-F1
#
_entry.id   AF-A0A2E4SU83-F1
#
_cell.length_a   1.000
_cell.length_b   1.000
_cell.length_c   1.000
_cell.angle_alpha   90.00
_cell.angle_beta   90.00
_cell.angle_gamma   90.00
#
_symmetry.space_group_name_H-M   'P 1'
#
loop_
_entity.id
_entity.type
_entity.pdbx_description
1 polymer ?
#
loop_
_entity_poly.entity_id
_entity_poly.type
_entity_poly.pdbx_seq_one_letter_code
_entity_poly.pdbx_strand_id
1 'polypeptide(L)' 'MSTLLEPVSFGAIDLANRVVMAPMTCSRTEVDGNATDLPAGFADGRAPERFDPRTLYTPSPLVYTELPEC' A
#
# COMPACT_ATOMS: atom_id res chain seq x y z
N MET A 1 -25.71 -16.98 14.31
CA MET A 1 -24.83 -15.80 14.49
C MET A 1 -23.53 -16.11 13.80
N SER A 2 -23.09 -15.24 12.89
CA SER A 2 -21.79 -15.37 12.25
C SER A 2 -20.70 -14.71 13.07
N THR A 3 -19.56 -15.37 13.23
CA THR A 3 -18.36 -14.87 13.91
C THR A 3 -17.36 -14.25 12.93
N LEU A 4 -16.46 -13.38 13.39
CA LEU A 4 -15.49 -12.70 12.51
C LEU A 4 -14.44 -13.64 11.90
N LEU A 5 -14.10 -14.72 12.62
CA LEU A 5 -13.01 -15.61 12.23
C LEU A 5 -13.48 -16.87 11.49
N GLU A 6 -14.78 -17.01 11.22
CA GLU A 6 -15.29 -18.12 10.42
C GLU A 6 -15.10 -17.88 8.92
N PRO A 7 -14.82 -18.92 8.12
CA PRO A 7 -14.71 -18.80 6.67
C PRO A 7 -15.99 -18.29 6.00
N VAL A 8 -15.84 -17.65 4.85
CA VAL A 8 -16.95 -17.18 4.01
C VAL A 8 -16.54 -17.14 2.53
N SER A 9 -17.48 -17.41 1.63
CA SER A 9 -17.29 -17.28 0.19
C SER A 9 -17.95 -15.99 -0.33
N PHE A 10 -17.21 -15.20 -1.11
CA PHE A 10 -17.74 -14.05 -1.85
C PHE A 10 -17.63 -14.33 -3.35
N GLY A 11 -18.73 -14.79 -3.95
CA GLY A 11 -18.73 -15.20 -5.36
C GLY A 11 -17.80 -16.40 -5.57
N ALA A 12 -16.75 -16.21 -6.37
CA ALA A 12 -15.76 -17.24 -6.68
C ALA A 12 -14.53 -17.24 -5.76
N ILE A 13 -14.51 -16.41 -4.71
CA ILE A 13 -13.37 -16.26 -3.80
C ILE A 13 -13.77 -16.81 -2.42
N ASP A 14 -12.98 -17.75 -1.91
CA ASP A 14 -13.11 -18.27 -0.55
C ASP A 14 -12.14 -17.54 0.39
N LEU A 15 -12.65 -16.97 1.49
CA LEU A 15 -11.85 -16.31 2.51
C LEU A 15 -11.83 -17.13 3.80
N ALA A 16 -10.66 -17.18 4.42
CA ALA A 16 -10.45 -17.85 5.71
C ALA A 16 -11.21 -17.16 6.87
N ASN A 17 -11.54 -15.87 6.72
CA ASN A 17 -12.23 -15.08 7.74
C ASN A 17 -12.96 -13.88 7.12
N ARG A 18 -13.81 -13.25 7.93
CA ARG A 18 -14.67 -12.11 7.54
C ARG A 18 -14.03 -10.76 7.83
N VAL A 19 -12.72 -10.75 8.12
CA VAL A 19 -11.94 -9.54 8.36
C VAL A 19 -11.37 -9.08 7.01
N VAL A 20 -11.94 -8.03 6.45
CA VAL A 20 -11.53 -7.45 5.16
C VAL A 20 -10.84 -6.11 5.36
N MET A 21 -9.80 -5.84 4.58
CA MET A 21 -9.19 -4.52 4.53
C MET A 21 -10.05 -3.61 3.65
N ALA A 22 -10.48 -2.47 4.21
CA ALA A 22 -11.18 -1.44 3.45
C ALA A 22 -10.22 -0.79 2.44
N PRO A 23 -10.74 -0.32 1.28
CA PRO A 23 -9.92 0.47 0.35
C PRO A 23 -9.52 1.80 0.99
N MET A 24 -8.24 2.15 0.92
CA MET A 24 -7.70 3.39 1.47
C MET A 24 -6.77 4.05 0.45
N THR A 25 -7.02 5.32 0.12
CA THR A 25 -6.11 6.12 -0.72
C THR A 25 -4.90 6.55 0.11
N CYS A 26 -3.71 6.08 -0.26
CA CYS A 26 -2.47 6.35 0.46
C CYS A 26 -1.52 7.34 -0.24
N SER A 27 -1.89 7.87 -1.40
CA SER A 27 -1.09 8.80 -2.23
C SER A 27 0.37 8.38 -2.39
N ARG A 28 0.59 7.11 -2.78
CA ARG A 28 1.92 6.48 -2.87
C ARG A 28 2.25 5.90 -4.25
N THR A 29 1.57 6.40 -5.27
CA THR A 29 1.89 6.10 -6.68
C THR A 29 3.00 7.01 -7.16
N GLU A 30 3.67 6.63 -8.25
CA GLU A 30 4.55 7.52 -9.01
C GLU A 30 3.74 8.69 -9.60
N VAL A 31 4.45 9.69 -10.13
CA VAL A 31 3.85 10.89 -10.75
C VAL A 31 2.88 10.51 -11.88
N ASP A 32 3.22 9.50 -12.68
CA ASP A 32 2.39 9.02 -13.78
C ASP A 32 1.20 8.15 -13.31
N GLY A 33 1.01 7.99 -12.00
CA GLY A 33 -0.06 7.17 -11.41
C GLY A 33 0.26 5.67 -11.35
N ASN A 34 1.48 5.28 -11.74
CA ASN A 34 1.93 3.89 -11.63
C ASN A 34 2.11 3.47 -10.17
N ALA A 35 1.81 2.20 -9.89
CA ALA A 35 2.13 1.62 -8.58
C ALA A 35 3.65 1.55 -8.40
N THR A 36 4.13 1.98 -7.23
CA THR A 36 5.52 1.80 -6.81
C THR A 36 5.78 0.32 -6.43
N ASP A 37 7.04 -0.11 -6.23
CA ASP A 37 7.37 -1.46 -5.75
C ASP A 37 6.99 -1.69 -4.27
N LEU A 38 6.68 -0.61 -3.53
CA LEU A 38 6.44 -0.70 -2.09
C LEU A 38 5.21 -1.54 -1.70
N PRO A 39 4.03 -1.42 -2.34
CA PRO A 39 2.87 -2.25 -2.03
C PRO A 39 3.12 -3.75 -2.28
N ALA A 40 3.85 -4.09 -3.35
CA ALA A 40 4.24 -5.47 -3.63
C ALA A 40 5.17 -5.99 -2.53
N GLY A 41 6.21 -5.23 -2.18
CA GLY A 41 7.11 -5.56 -1.08
C GLY A 41 6.37 -5.74 0.26
N PHE A 42 5.37 -4.90 0.57
CA PHE A 42 4.59 -5.02 1.80
C PHE A 42 3.72 -6.29 1.82
N ALA A 43 3.09 -6.63 0.70
CA ALA A 43 2.30 -7.87 0.56
C ALA A 43 3.18 -9.12 0.72
N ASP A 44 4.43 -9.06 0.25
CA ASP A 44 5.44 -10.12 0.39
C ASP A 44 6.08 -10.18 1.79
N GLY A 45 5.70 -9.29 2.71
CA GLY A 45 6.26 -9.23 4.06
C GLY A 45 7.66 -8.61 4.14
N ARG A 46 8.11 -7.89 3.11
CA ARG A 46 9.37 -7.12 3.13
C ARG A 46 9.24 -6.02 4.19
N ALA A 47 10.23 -5.94 5.06
CA ALA A 47 10.29 -4.88 6.05
C ALA A 47 10.42 -3.51 5.34
N PRO A 48 9.67 -2.48 5.77
CA PRO A 48 9.86 -1.14 5.24
C PRO A 48 11.27 -0.64 5.61
N GLU A 49 11.85 0.17 4.72
CA GLU A 49 13.10 0.85 5.03
C GLU A 49 12.94 1.74 6.26
N ARG A 50 14.05 1.95 6.98
CA ARG A 50 14.06 2.78 8.18
C ARG A 50 13.63 4.19 7.83
N PHE A 51 12.59 4.67 8.51
CA PHE A 51 12.09 6.04 8.34
C PHE A 51 13.22 7.06 8.52
N ASP A 52 13.46 7.86 7.49
CA ASP A 52 14.38 8.99 7.50
C ASP A 52 13.55 10.29 7.45
N PRO A 53 13.58 11.13 8.49
CA PRO A 53 12.81 12.38 8.51
C PRO A 53 13.13 13.32 7.33
N ARG A 54 14.31 13.21 6.73
CA ARG A 54 14.70 13.98 5.53
C ARG A 54 13.91 13.58 4.30
N THR A 55 13.25 12.42 4.33
CA THR A 55 12.39 11.96 3.23
C THR A 55 10.96 12.49 3.33
N LEU A 56 10.64 13.30 4.34
CA LEU A 56 9.34 13.95 4.45
C LEU A 56 9.33 15.27 3.70
N TYR A 57 8.46 15.38 2.69
CA TYR A 57 8.06 16.63 2.00
C TYR A 57 9.21 17.50 1.47
N THR A 58 10.42 16.95 1.43
CA THR A 58 11.61 17.60 0.90
C THR A 58 11.82 17.05 -0.50
N PRO A 59 11.75 17.90 -1.55
CA PRO A 59 12.17 17.48 -2.88
C PRO A 59 13.65 17.13 -2.80
N SER A 60 13.94 15.84 -2.91
CA SER A 60 15.28 15.27 -2.81
C SER A 60 15.32 14.05 -3.71
N PRO A 61 16.47 13.76 -4.34
CA PRO A 61 16.66 12.54 -5.13
C PRO A 61 16.31 11.23 -4.37
N LEU A 62 16.19 11.30 -3.03
CA LEU A 62 15.84 10.21 -2.14
C LEU A 62 14.31 10.00 -1.93
N VAL A 63 13.45 10.88 -2.42
CA VAL A 63 12.00 10.85 -2.12
C VAL A 63 11.14 10.87 -3.38
N TYR A 64 11.51 11.70 -4.36
CA TYR A 64 10.90 11.78 -5.68
C TYR A 64 11.91 12.41 -6.65
N THR A 65 12.07 11.85 -7.85
CA THR A 65 12.64 12.59 -8.98
C THR A 65 11.73 13.79 -9.22
N GLU A 66 12.33 14.97 -9.28
CA GLU A 66 11.71 16.28 -9.54
C GLU A 66 10.33 16.20 -10.21
N LEU A 67 9.30 16.80 -9.58
CA LEU A 67 8.04 17.04 -10.27
C LEU A 67 8.36 17.95 -11.48
N PRO A 68 8.08 17.55 -12.73
CA PRO A 68 8.23 18.47 -13.85
C PRO A 68 7.33 19.68 -13.59
N GLU A 69 7.87 20.88 -13.85
CA GLU A 69 7.11 22.12 -13.68
C GLU A 69 5.83 22.08 -14.53
N CYS A 70 4.69 22.40 -13.90
CA CYS A 70 3.39 22.52 -14.54
C CYS A 70 3.32 23.70 -15.51
#